data_AF-A0A3D0HPX4-F1
#
_entry.id   AF-A0A3D0HPX4-F1
#
_cell.length_a   1.000
_cell.length_b   1.000
_cell.length_c   1.000
_cell.angle_alpha   90.00
_cell.angle_beta   90.00
_cell.angle_gamma   90.00
#
_symmetry.space_group_name_H-M   'P 1'
#
loop_
_entity.id
_entity.type
_entity.pdbx_description
1 polymer ?
#
loop_
_entity_poly.entity_id
_entity_poly.type
_entity_poly.pdbx_seq_one_letter_code
_entity_poly.pdbx_strand_id
1 'polypeptide(L)'
;MEKEKKRRKILLFGSIAAAVIVALTAIVIISYYYMNRSFSGYDVEHEITREDSNNVEYLSYHGKLLKYSRDGISALDKTGNVLWNGGYEMQQPQVDICEDYVAVADIGSKTCIVYDGTNPGKEIETTLPIGRVKVSADGKVAVLLHDDDSDVINIYDPFSAGEQLLVEIPSNVLDDGYAMDFDLAPD
;
A
#
# COMPACT_ATOMS: atom_id res chain seq x y z
N MET A 1 -22.06 -33.31 73.07
CA MET A 1 -22.31 -33.53 71.62
C MET A 1 -22.57 -32.26 70.81
N GLU A 2 -23.12 -31.19 71.37
CA GLU A 2 -23.46 -29.97 70.59
C GLU A 2 -22.27 -29.03 70.31
N LYS A 3 -21.29 -28.96 71.21
CA LYS A 3 -20.08 -28.13 71.08
C LYS A 3 -19.12 -28.58 69.97
N GLU A 4 -19.00 -29.89 69.71
CA GLU A 4 -18.15 -30.43 68.64
C GLU A 4 -18.74 -30.19 67.24
N LYS A 5 -20.06 -30.25 67.10
CA LYS A 5 -20.76 -29.91 65.85
C LYS A 5 -20.58 -28.43 65.48
N LYS A 6 -20.60 -27.51 66.47
CA LYS A 6 -20.31 -26.08 66.24
C LYS A 6 -18.86 -25.84 65.80
N ARG A 7 -17.87 -26.49 66.41
CA ARG A 7 -16.46 -26.39 66.00
C ARG A 7 -16.19 -26.92 64.59
N ARG A 8 -16.78 -28.07 64.21
CA ARG A 8 -16.68 -28.59 62.83
C ARG A 8 -17.31 -27.65 61.81
N LYS A 9 -18.46 -27.04 62.11
CA LYS A 9 -19.09 -26.04 61.23
C LYS A 9 -18.22 -24.79 61.07
N ILE A 10 -17.63 -24.27 62.15
CA ILE A 10 -16.73 -23.10 62.09
C ILE A 10 -15.45 -23.42 61.30
N LEU A 11 -14.88 -24.62 61.46
CA LEU A 11 -13.72 -25.06 60.67
C LEU A 11 -14.06 -25.25 59.19
N LEU A 12 -15.24 -25.81 58.87
CA LEU A 12 -15.72 -25.94 57.50
C LEU A 12 -16.00 -24.56 56.86
N PHE A 13 -16.68 -23.65 57.57
CA PHE A 13 -16.91 -22.28 57.11
C PHE A 13 -15.61 -21.51 56.93
N GLY A 14 -14.62 -21.69 57.81
CA GLY A 14 -13.28 -21.12 57.66
C GLY A 14 -12.54 -21.65 56.43
N SER A 15 -12.65 -22.96 56.15
CA SER A 15 -12.05 -23.56 54.95
C SER A 15 -12.70 -23.08 53.64
N ILE A 16 -14.03 -22.89 53.66
CA ILE A 16 -14.78 -22.35 52.51
C ILE A 16 -14.41 -20.89 52.29
N ALA A 17 -14.34 -20.09 53.35
CA ALA A 17 -13.91 -18.69 53.26
C ALA A 17 -12.48 -18.57 52.72
N ALA A 18 -11.56 -19.43 53.18
CA ALA A 18 -10.19 -19.48 52.65
C ALA A 18 -10.16 -19.87 51.16
N ALA A 19 -10.94 -20.87 50.75
CA ALA A 19 -11.04 -21.27 49.35
C ALA A 19 -11.60 -20.15 48.45
N VAL A 20 -12.58 -19.40 48.93
CA VAL A 20 -13.15 -18.25 48.21
C VAL A 20 -12.12 -17.13 48.04
N ILE A 21 -11.33 -16.85 49.08
CA ILE A 21 -10.26 -15.84 49.00
C ILE A 21 -9.22 -16.25 47.96
N VAL A 22 -8.78 -17.53 47.97
CA VAL A 22 -7.83 -18.05 46.97
C VAL A 22 -8.39 -17.94 45.56
N ALA A 23 -9.66 -18.30 45.36
CA ALA A 23 -10.32 -18.19 44.06
C ALA A 23 -10.39 -16.73 43.56
N LEU A 24 -10.76 -15.78 44.44
CA LEU A 24 -10.79 -14.36 44.11
C LEU A 24 -9.40 -13.82 43.77
N THR A 25 -8.37 -14.21 44.51
CA THR A 25 -6.99 -13.82 44.18
C THR A 25 -6.53 -14.37 42.83
N ALA A 26 -6.88 -15.61 42.50
CA ALA A 26 -6.56 -16.19 41.20
C ALA A 26 -7.25 -15.45 40.05
N ILE A 27 -8.53 -15.08 40.22
CA ILE A 27 -9.29 -14.31 39.23
C ILE A 27 -8.65 -12.94 38.99
N VAL A 28 -8.26 -12.23 40.06
CA VAL A 28 -7.60 -10.92 39.93
C VAL A 28 -6.27 -11.05 39.18
N ILE A 29 -5.43 -12.03 39.52
CA ILE A 29 -4.15 -12.27 38.84
C ILE A 29 -4.36 -12.58 37.36
N ILE A 30 -5.32 -13.45 37.02
CA ILE A 30 -5.64 -13.80 35.64
C ILE A 30 -6.16 -12.57 34.88
N SER A 31 -7.08 -11.80 35.47
CA SER A 31 -7.64 -10.60 34.83
C SER A 31 -6.57 -9.54 34.55
N TYR A 32 -5.63 -9.34 35.48
CA TYR A 32 -4.52 -8.41 35.31
C TYR A 32 -3.59 -8.85 34.18
N TYR A 33 -3.30 -10.15 34.08
CA TYR A 33 -2.50 -10.71 33.00
C TYR A 33 -3.16 -10.53 31.62
N TYR A 34 -4.49 -10.71 31.51
CA TYR A 34 -5.22 -10.52 30.26
C TYR A 34 -5.42 -9.04 29.90
N MET A 35 -5.71 -8.15 30.86
CA MET A 35 -5.86 -6.71 30.60
C MET A 35 -4.54 -6.03 30.25
N ASN A 36 -3.42 -6.49 30.82
CA ASN A 36 -2.10 -5.95 30.53
C ASN A 36 -1.41 -6.63 29.34
N ARG A 37 -2.15 -7.47 28.59
CA ARG A 37 -1.69 -8.06 27.35
C ARG A 37 -1.78 -7.01 26.24
N SER A 38 -0.76 -6.17 26.17
CA SER A 38 -0.55 -5.32 25.01
C SER A 38 -0.16 -6.22 23.83
N PHE A 39 -0.87 -6.10 22.71
CA PHE A 39 -0.45 -6.71 21.44
C PHE A 39 0.79 -5.95 20.94
N SER A 40 1.97 -6.30 21.45
CA SER A 40 3.23 -5.61 21.12
C SER A 40 4.09 -6.38 20.10
N GLY A 41 3.50 -7.29 19.34
CA GLY A 41 4.25 -8.11 18.39
C GLY A 41 3.48 -8.26 17.09
N TYR A 42 4.14 -7.91 15.99
CA TYR A 42 3.85 -8.51 14.70
C TYR A 42 4.64 -9.83 14.67
N ASP A 43 3.96 -10.95 14.45
CA ASP A 43 4.64 -12.20 14.13
C ASP A 43 4.91 -12.15 12.63
N VAL A 44 6.19 -12.17 12.25
CA VAL A 44 6.55 -12.29 10.84
C VAL A 44 6.28 -13.74 10.43
N GLU A 45 5.08 -14.01 9.90
CA GLU A 45 4.69 -15.37 9.50
C GLU A 45 5.62 -15.95 8.43
N HIS A 46 6.20 -15.09 7.60
CA HIS A 46 7.12 -15.49 6.55
C HIS A 46 8.06 -14.33 6.19
N GLU A 47 9.36 -14.52 6.37
CA GLU A 47 10.39 -13.59 5.92
C GLU A 47 11.13 -14.23 4.75
N ILE A 48 11.11 -13.59 3.58
CA ILE A 48 11.88 -14.05 2.43
C ILE A 48 13.03 -13.06 2.24
N THR A 49 14.22 -13.45 2.69
CA THR A 49 15.44 -12.69 2.41
C THR A 49 15.75 -12.79 0.92
N ARG A 50 15.71 -11.67 0.20
CA ARG A 50 16.08 -11.58 -1.22
C ARG A 50 17.30 -10.69 -1.39
N GLU A 51 18.33 -11.23 -2.04
CA GLU A 51 19.46 -10.46 -2.58
C GLU A 51 19.01 -9.81 -3.89
N ASP A 52 18.21 -8.76 -3.80
CA ASP A 52 17.95 -7.91 -4.95
C ASP A 52 19.08 -6.91 -5.14
N SER A 53 19.36 -6.54 -6.40
CA SER A 53 20.30 -5.48 -6.72
C SER A 53 19.86 -4.16 -6.03
N ASN A 54 20.84 -3.29 -5.72
CA ASN A 54 20.66 -2.02 -4.98
C ASN A 54 19.67 -1.00 -5.59
N ASN A 55 18.89 -1.36 -6.62
CA ASN A 55 18.09 -0.43 -7.42
C ASN A 55 16.69 -0.99 -7.75
N VAL A 56 16.16 -1.84 -6.86
CA VAL A 56 14.80 -2.40 -6.93
C VAL A 56 13.95 -1.79 -5.82
N GLU A 57 12.76 -1.33 -6.18
CA GLU A 57 11.78 -0.76 -5.27
C GLU A 57 10.52 -1.64 -5.21
N TYR A 58 9.85 -1.58 -4.06
CA TYR A 58 8.68 -2.40 -3.75
C TYR A 58 7.54 -1.54 -3.23
N LEU A 59 6.35 -1.70 -3.82
CA LEU A 59 5.13 -0.98 -3.45
C LEU A 59 3.97 -1.95 -3.20
N SER A 60 3.03 -1.55 -2.34
CA SER A 60 1.78 -2.29 -2.16
C SER A 60 0.87 -2.06 -3.38
N TYR A 61 0.31 -3.14 -3.92
CA TYR A 61 -0.53 -3.10 -5.12
C TYR A 61 -1.78 -3.96 -4.91
N HIS A 62 -2.88 -3.36 -4.44
CA HIS A 62 -4.18 -4.01 -4.22
C HIS A 62 -4.10 -5.42 -3.57
N GLY A 63 -3.35 -5.54 -2.47
CA GLY A 63 -3.16 -6.81 -1.74
C GLY A 63 -2.12 -7.77 -2.34
N LYS A 64 -1.45 -7.34 -3.42
CA LYS A 64 -0.28 -7.92 -4.08
C LYS A 64 0.94 -7.01 -3.80
N LEU A 65 2.11 -7.39 -4.31
CA LEU A 65 3.33 -6.60 -4.22
C LEU A 65 3.78 -6.19 -5.62
N LEU A 66 4.06 -4.91 -5.85
CA LEU A 66 4.65 -4.43 -7.09
C LEU A 66 6.14 -4.23 -6.88
N LYS A 67 6.94 -4.81 -7.77
CA LYS A 67 8.39 -4.69 -7.83
C LYS A 67 8.75 -3.94 -9.10
N TYR A 68 9.53 -2.88 -9.01
CA TYR A 68 10.05 -2.20 -10.19
C TYR A 68 11.50 -1.77 -10.02
N SER A 69 12.17 -1.55 -11.14
CA SER A 69 13.52 -1.01 -11.23
C SER A 69 13.62 -0.15 -12.49
N ARG A 70 14.84 0.21 -12.89
CA ARG A 70 15.11 0.86 -14.17
C ARG A 70 14.84 -0.02 -15.38
N ASP A 71 14.87 -1.34 -15.21
CA ASP A 71 14.84 -2.30 -16.31
C ASP A 71 13.48 -3.00 -16.48
N GLY A 72 12.51 -2.66 -15.63
CA GLY A 72 11.17 -3.21 -15.72
C GLY A 72 10.40 -3.22 -14.41
N ILE A 73 9.21 -3.80 -14.50
CA ILE A 73 8.20 -3.86 -13.46
C ILE A 73 7.55 -5.24 -13.43
N SER A 74 7.12 -5.68 -12.25
CA SER A 74 6.43 -6.96 -12.06
C SER A 74 5.51 -6.91 -10.86
N ALA A 75 4.32 -7.48 -10.99
CA ALA A 75 3.46 -7.75 -9.85
C ALA A 75 3.69 -9.17 -9.34
N LEU A 76 3.73 -9.30 -8.02
CA LEU A 76 3.99 -10.52 -7.29
C LEU A 76 2.81 -10.82 -6.37
N ASP A 77 2.45 -12.09 -6.23
CA ASP A 77 1.55 -12.52 -5.18
C ASP A 77 2.22 -12.48 -3.80
N LYS A 78 1.44 -12.74 -2.73
CA LYS A 78 1.96 -12.77 -1.35
C LYS A 78 3.00 -13.86 -1.09
N THR A 79 3.12 -14.84 -1.98
CA THR A 79 4.12 -15.92 -1.91
C THR A 79 5.35 -15.64 -2.77
N GLY A 80 5.35 -14.53 -3.53
CA GLY A 80 6.45 -14.11 -4.40
C GLY A 80 6.42 -14.69 -5.81
N ASN A 81 5.31 -15.28 -6.25
CA ASN A 81 5.14 -15.69 -7.65
C ASN A 81 4.80 -14.48 -8.51
N VAL A 82 5.37 -14.42 -9.72
CA VAL A 82 5.09 -13.36 -10.69
C VAL A 82 3.69 -13.56 -11.27
N LEU A 83 2.82 -12.55 -11.11
CA LEU A 83 1.50 -12.48 -11.70
C LEU A 83 1.58 -11.93 -13.14
N TRP A 84 2.32 -10.84 -13.32
CA TRP A 84 2.62 -10.24 -14.60
C TRP A 84 3.94 -9.48 -14.52
N ASN A 85 4.55 -9.22 -15.68
CA ASN A 85 5.75 -8.40 -15.79
C ASN A 85 5.71 -7.54 -17.06
N GLY A 86 6.48 -6.46 -17.03
CA GLY A 86 6.70 -5.55 -18.15
C GLY A 86 8.16 -5.12 -18.18
N GLY A 87 8.78 -5.18 -19.35
CA GLY A 87 10.15 -4.72 -19.57
C GLY A 87 10.15 -3.29 -20.10
N TYR A 88 11.10 -2.49 -19.63
CA TYR A 88 11.38 -1.14 -20.13
C TYR A 88 12.81 -0.75 -19.78
N GLU A 89 13.29 0.39 -20.28
CA GLU A 89 14.54 0.99 -19.83
C GLU A 89 14.29 2.46 -19.46
N MET A 90 14.17 2.75 -18.16
CA MET A 90 13.87 4.07 -17.63
C MET A 90 15.01 4.57 -16.73
N GLN A 91 15.38 5.84 -16.85
CA GLN A 91 16.45 6.42 -16.02
C GLN A 91 15.96 6.75 -14.61
N GLN A 92 14.76 7.32 -14.51
CA GLN A 92 14.09 7.72 -13.28
C GLN A 92 12.64 7.22 -13.28
N PRO A 93 12.43 5.91 -13.10
CA PRO A 93 11.07 5.35 -13.06
C PRO A 93 10.32 5.88 -11.85
N GLN A 94 9.14 6.47 -12.07
CA GLN A 94 8.19 6.83 -11.05
C GLN A 94 6.88 6.08 -11.28
N VAL A 95 6.35 5.49 -10.22
CA VAL A 95 5.15 4.65 -10.26
C VAL A 95 4.01 5.31 -9.47
N ASP A 96 2.81 5.23 -10.01
CA ASP A 96 1.55 5.52 -9.31
C ASP A 96 0.59 4.32 -9.47
N ILE A 97 -0.18 4.04 -8.41
CA ILE A 97 -1.02 2.86 -8.30
C ILE A 97 -2.40 3.26 -7.85
N CYS A 98 -3.42 2.85 -8.60
CA CYS A 98 -4.81 2.97 -8.21
C CYS A 98 -5.55 1.66 -8.50
N GLU A 99 -5.91 0.96 -7.43
CA GLU A 99 -6.50 -0.38 -7.48
C GLU A 99 -5.68 -1.35 -8.35
N ASP A 100 -6.27 -1.91 -9.42
CA ASP A 100 -5.59 -2.82 -10.34
C ASP A 100 -4.74 -2.10 -11.40
N TYR A 101 -4.85 -0.77 -11.52
CA TYR A 101 -4.10 0.00 -12.49
C TYR A 101 -2.79 0.54 -11.93
N VAL A 102 -1.76 0.48 -12.76
CA VAL A 102 -0.41 0.94 -12.43
C VAL A 102 0.12 1.77 -13.59
N ALA A 103 0.49 3.01 -13.33
CA ALA A 103 1.23 3.83 -14.28
C ALA A 103 2.70 3.92 -13.85
N VAL A 104 3.61 3.73 -14.80
CA VAL A 104 5.04 3.99 -14.62
C VAL A 104 5.50 4.97 -15.68
N ALA A 105 6.24 5.99 -15.28
CA ALA A 105 6.78 6.99 -16.21
C ALA A 105 8.26 7.23 -15.93
N ASP A 106 9.00 7.55 -16.98
CA ASP A 106 10.40 7.98 -16.86
C ASP A 106 10.44 9.50 -16.71
N ILE A 107 10.73 9.96 -15.49
CA ILE A 107 10.70 11.39 -15.17
C ILE A 107 11.80 12.13 -15.94
N GLY A 108 11.41 13.23 -16.60
CA GLY A 108 12.24 13.99 -17.52
C GLY A 108 12.32 13.42 -18.94
N SER A 109 11.76 12.23 -19.17
CA SER A 109 11.59 11.62 -20.50
C SER A 109 10.16 11.80 -21.00
N LYS A 110 9.79 11.16 -22.11
CA LYS A 110 8.48 11.29 -22.76
C LYS A 110 7.65 10.00 -22.76
N THR A 111 8.07 9.01 -21.99
CA THR A 111 7.48 7.67 -22.01
C THR A 111 6.78 7.38 -20.69
N CYS A 112 5.51 7.00 -20.80
CA CYS A 112 4.72 6.44 -19.71
C CYS A 112 4.11 5.10 -20.17
N ILE A 113 4.02 4.12 -19.28
CA ILE A 113 3.40 2.82 -19.54
C ILE A 113 2.34 2.55 -18.48
N VAL A 114 1.18 2.09 -18.91
CA VAL A 114 0.02 1.84 -18.05
C VAL A 114 -0.35 0.37 -18.11
N TYR A 115 -0.47 -0.25 -16.95
CA TYR A 115 -0.84 -1.65 -16.77
C TYR A 115 -2.21 -1.73 -16.10
N ASP A 116 -3.06 -2.64 -16.56
CA ASP A 116 -4.37 -2.96 -15.98
C ASP A 116 -4.35 -4.26 -15.16
N GLY A 117 -3.16 -4.81 -14.93
CA GLY A 117 -2.95 -6.07 -14.21
C GLY A 117 -3.19 -7.35 -15.01
N THR A 118 -3.62 -7.28 -16.28
CA THR A 118 -3.92 -8.45 -17.11
C THR A 118 -3.32 -8.41 -18.51
N ASN A 119 -3.29 -7.23 -19.13
CA ASN A 119 -2.82 -6.99 -20.47
C ASN A 119 -1.35 -6.53 -20.49
N PRO A 120 -0.66 -6.69 -21.63
CA PRO A 120 0.62 -6.03 -21.83
C PRO A 120 0.43 -4.51 -21.66
N GLY A 121 1.38 -3.88 -20.96
CA GLY A 121 1.34 -2.45 -20.68
C GLY A 121 1.13 -1.62 -21.94
N LYS A 122 0.33 -0.56 -21.82
CA LYS A 122 0.05 0.40 -22.88
C LYS A 122 0.97 1.60 -22.74
N GLU A 123 1.78 1.82 -23.76
CA GLU A 123 2.69 2.96 -23.82
C GLU A 123 1.93 4.21 -24.29
N ILE A 124 2.23 5.32 -23.62
CA ILE A 124 1.83 6.68 -23.96
C ILE A 124 3.13 7.46 -24.19
N GLU A 125 3.31 7.95 -25.42
CA GLU A 125 4.36 8.91 -25.74
C GLU A 125 3.82 10.33 -25.61
N THR A 126 4.47 11.15 -24.79
CA THR A 126 4.09 12.56 -24.58
C THR A 126 4.89 13.49 -25.49
N THR A 127 4.39 14.70 -25.69
CA THR A 127 5.08 15.71 -26.50
C THR A 127 6.20 16.42 -25.73
N LEU A 128 6.06 16.51 -24.41
CA LEU A 128 6.93 17.21 -23.47
C LEU A 128 7.45 16.27 -22.37
N PRO A 129 8.57 16.61 -21.72
CA PRO A 129 9.09 15.87 -20.56
C PRO A 129 8.05 15.67 -19.45
N ILE A 130 7.99 14.46 -18.91
CA ILE A 130 7.07 14.08 -17.83
C ILE A 130 7.66 14.52 -16.49
N GLY A 131 6.89 15.30 -15.73
CA GLY A 131 7.19 15.66 -14.35
C GLY A 131 6.58 14.73 -13.31
N ARG A 132 5.34 14.29 -13.54
CA ARG A 132 4.62 13.35 -12.65
C ARG A 132 3.49 12.67 -13.41
N VAL A 133 3.13 11.47 -12.97
CA VAL A 133 1.99 10.69 -13.48
C VAL A 133 1.07 10.26 -12.34
N LYS A 134 -0.23 10.20 -12.61
CA LYS A 134 -1.28 9.69 -11.73
C LYS A 134 -2.28 8.85 -12.50
N VAL A 135 -2.75 7.75 -11.91
CA VAL A 135 -3.71 6.82 -12.53
C VAL A 135 -4.99 6.74 -11.70
N SER A 136 -6.14 6.65 -12.36
CA SER A 136 -7.44 6.42 -11.72
C SER A 136 -7.81 4.94 -11.72
N ALA A 137 -8.87 4.57 -10.96
CA ALA A 137 -9.32 3.18 -10.87
C ALA A 137 -10.03 2.69 -12.16
N ASP A 138 -10.31 3.60 -13.11
CA ASP A 138 -10.85 3.27 -14.43
C ASP A 138 -9.80 3.30 -15.56
N GLY A 139 -8.52 3.42 -15.19
CA GLY A 139 -7.40 3.31 -16.12
C GLY A 139 -7.04 4.59 -16.89
N LYS A 140 -7.68 5.72 -16.58
CA LYS A 140 -7.24 7.02 -17.11
C LYS A 140 -5.97 7.46 -16.41
N VAL A 141 -5.14 8.17 -17.16
CA VAL A 141 -3.83 8.61 -16.67
C VAL A 141 -3.67 10.09 -16.90
N ALA A 142 -3.50 10.82 -15.81
CA ALA A 142 -3.12 12.21 -15.84
C ALA A 142 -1.59 12.32 -15.77
N VAL A 143 -1.02 13.14 -16.64
CA VAL A 143 0.42 13.35 -16.79
C VAL A 143 0.70 14.84 -16.73
N LEU A 144 1.50 15.25 -15.75
CA LEU A 144 2.07 16.58 -15.69
C LEU A 144 3.30 16.63 -16.60
N LEU A 145 3.28 17.58 -17.52
CA LEU A 145 4.29 17.83 -18.51
C LEU A 145 4.94 19.19 -18.23
N HIS A 146 6.26 19.23 -18.30
CA HIS A 146 7.03 20.46 -18.13
C HIS A 146 7.52 20.98 -19.47
N ASP A 147 7.29 22.27 -19.72
CA ASP A 147 7.91 23.06 -20.78
C ASP A 147 8.77 24.16 -20.14
N ASP A 148 9.57 24.86 -20.95
CA ASP A 148 10.52 25.87 -20.44
C ASP A 148 9.81 27.03 -19.70
N ASP A 149 8.62 27.42 -20.17
CA ASP A 149 7.85 28.56 -19.63
C ASP A 149 6.40 28.20 -19.22
N SER A 150 6.00 26.93 -19.35
CA SER A 150 4.63 26.49 -19.03
C SER A 150 4.57 25.05 -18.54
N ASP A 151 3.53 24.74 -17.76
CA ASP A 151 3.23 23.38 -17.34
C ASP A 151 1.89 22.98 -17.96
N VAL A 152 1.75 21.71 -18.34
CA VAL A 152 0.51 21.19 -18.93
C VAL A 152 0.15 19.89 -18.26
N ILE A 153 -1.09 19.74 -17.82
CA ILE A 153 -1.63 18.46 -17.36
C ILE A 153 -2.48 17.86 -18.47
N ASN A 154 -2.04 16.71 -18.99
CA ASN A 154 -2.77 15.95 -19.99
C ASN A 154 -3.42 14.72 -19.37
N ILE A 155 -4.68 14.46 -19.68
CA ILE A 155 -5.40 13.26 -19.26
C ILE A 155 -5.56 12.35 -20.48
N TYR A 156 -5.09 11.12 -20.34
CA TYR A 156 -5.14 10.10 -21.38
C TYR A 156 -6.06 8.94 -20.98
N ASP A 157 -6.68 8.33 -21.98
CA ASP A 157 -7.28 6.99 -21.92
C ASP A 157 -6.42 6.03 -22.76
N PRO A 158 -5.44 5.34 -22.15
CA PRO A 158 -4.52 4.45 -22.85
C PRO A 158 -5.19 3.23 -23.50
N PHE A 159 -6.38 2.85 -23.02
CA PHE A 159 -7.11 1.67 -23.48
C PHE A 159 -8.21 2.00 -24.50
N SER A 160 -8.45 3.28 -24.77
CA SER A 160 -9.35 3.73 -25.83
C SER A 160 -8.90 3.26 -27.22
N ALA A 161 -9.85 2.89 -28.06
CA ALA A 161 -9.61 2.55 -29.47
C ALA A 161 -9.49 3.80 -30.37
N GLY A 162 -9.81 4.98 -29.84
CA GLY A 162 -9.81 6.26 -30.56
C GLY A 162 -8.62 7.15 -30.18
N GLU A 163 -8.89 8.45 -30.03
CA GLU A 163 -7.91 9.39 -29.51
C GLU A 163 -7.63 9.09 -28.03
N GLN A 164 -6.36 8.94 -27.69
CA GLN A 164 -5.95 8.66 -26.31
C GLN A 164 -5.98 9.92 -25.44
N LEU A 165 -5.66 11.10 -26.00
CA LEU A 165 -5.72 12.36 -25.26
C LEU A 165 -7.18 12.80 -25.10
N LEU A 166 -7.64 12.92 -23.85
CA LEU A 166 -9.01 13.34 -23.53
C LEU A 166 -9.08 14.84 -23.21
N VAL A 167 -8.11 15.32 -22.43
CA VAL A 167 -8.12 16.68 -21.86
C VAL A 167 -6.69 17.21 -21.80
N GLU A 168 -6.55 18.50 -22.09
CA GLU A 168 -5.33 19.29 -21.90
C GLU A 168 -5.65 20.49 -21.01
N ILE A 169 -4.90 20.64 -19.91
CA ILE A 169 -5.06 21.73 -18.95
C ILE A 169 -3.73 22.50 -18.90
N PRO A 170 -3.61 23.61 -19.65
CA PRO A 170 -2.41 24.44 -19.62
C PRO A 170 -2.39 25.34 -18.37
N SER A 171 -1.20 25.57 -17.85
CA SER A 171 -0.91 26.51 -16.76
C SER A 171 0.21 27.46 -17.17
N ASN A 172 0.06 28.75 -16.88
CA ASN A 172 1.13 29.70 -17.13
C ASN A 172 2.00 29.82 -15.88
N VAL A 173 3.23 29.29 -15.96
CA VAL A 173 4.16 29.27 -14.83
C VAL A 173 4.47 30.67 -14.28
N LEU A 174 4.45 31.70 -15.14
CA LEU A 174 4.72 33.08 -14.71
C LEU A 174 3.62 33.66 -13.81
N ASP A 175 2.38 33.22 -14.01
CA ASP A 175 1.22 33.70 -13.26
C ASP A 175 0.84 32.75 -12.11
N ASP A 176 0.94 31.43 -12.33
CA ASP A 176 0.43 30.37 -11.45
C ASP A 176 1.55 29.61 -10.68
N GLY A 177 2.81 29.77 -11.10
CA GLY A 177 3.95 29.00 -10.59
C GLY A 177 4.08 27.61 -11.19
N TYR A 178 5.09 26.86 -10.75
CA TYR A 178 5.34 25.48 -11.19
C TYR A 178 4.49 24.49 -10.40
N ALA A 179 3.80 23.60 -11.11
CA ALA A 179 3.07 22.51 -10.49
C ALA A 179 4.07 21.47 -9.96
N MET A 180 4.14 21.34 -8.63
CA MET A 180 5.08 20.40 -8.01
C MET A 180 4.46 19.04 -7.69
N ASP A 181 3.12 18.94 -7.67
CA ASP A 181 2.35 17.72 -7.41
C ASP A 181 0.89 17.89 -7.83
N PHE A 182 0.23 16.77 -8.14
CA PHE A 182 -1.21 16.67 -8.37
C PHE A 182 -1.66 15.24 -8.07
N ASP A 183 -2.96 15.04 -7.84
CA ASP A 183 -3.54 13.72 -7.63
C ASP A 183 -4.79 13.55 -8.48
N LEU A 184 -5.08 12.31 -8.87
CA LEU A 184 -6.27 11.96 -9.64
C LEU A 184 -7.18 11.12 -8.75
N ALA A 185 -8.44 11.52 -8.64
CA ALA A 185 -9.41 10.76 -7.87
C ALA A 185 -9.65 9.38 -8.53
N PRO A 186 -9.99 8.34 -7.74
CA PRO A 186 -10.31 7.02 -8.31
C PRO A 186 -11.55 7.02 -9.22
N ASP A 187 -12.51 7.91 -8.97
CA ASP A 187 -13.85 7.97 -9.59
C ASP A 187 -14.02 8.98 -10.73
#